data_AF-A0A1B9NW38-F1
#
_entry.id   AF-A0A1B9NW38-F1
#
_cell.length_a   1.000
_cell.length_b   1.000
_cell.length_c   1.000
_cell.angle_alpha   90.00
_cell.angle_beta   90.00
_cell.angle_gamma   90.00
#
_symmetry.space_group_name_H-M   'P 1'
#
loop_
_entity.id
_entity.type
_entity.pdbx_description
1 polymer ?
#
loop_
_entity_poly.entity_id
_entity_poly.type
_entity_poly.pdbx_seq_one_letter_code
_entity_poly.pdbx_strand_id
1 'polypeptide(L)'
;MKIEEIKFIHEYLVEYFADKEDPVSPPGIKNEELLDSAVNRPFMSVGGKDAYVGVYNKSAALFHSVINNHCFHNGNKRAALLSTIVFMSDNGHWLTVPTDDEMFEFTRKAAAHELGCERDKELKVIADWLQRNSRRRKNGERPLKFQQLKDILAGYGFELGECDGRTIPVNKNGAVRAAILQKGSKGKEDYDKQYIQKLRKKLKLTHEYGVDSFNFYGMVGYRDKLHKFMFMRANVMRELAKI
;
A
#
# COMPACT_ATOMS: atom_id res chain seq x y z
N MET A 1 -2.37 -8.77 5.92
CA MET A 1 -2.83 -7.61 6.69
C MET A 1 -3.16 -8.09 8.09
N LYS A 2 -2.55 -7.49 9.09
CA LYS A 2 -2.76 -7.73 10.52
C LYS A 2 -3.67 -6.66 11.11
N ILE A 3 -4.24 -6.91 12.28
CA ILE A 3 -5.12 -5.96 12.96
C ILE A 3 -4.43 -4.60 13.16
N GLU A 4 -3.17 -4.62 13.60
CA GLU A 4 -2.37 -3.41 13.82
C GLU A 4 -2.16 -2.57 12.55
N GLU A 5 -2.11 -3.22 11.38
CA GLU A 5 -1.99 -2.49 10.12
C GLU A 5 -3.27 -1.70 9.81
N ILE A 6 -4.46 -2.25 10.13
CA ILE A 6 -5.72 -1.53 9.94
C ILE A 6 -5.91 -0.43 10.99
N LYS A 7 -5.50 -0.67 12.24
CA LYS A 7 -5.48 0.39 13.28
C LYS A 7 -4.61 1.55 12.83
N PHE A 8 -3.41 1.27 12.34
CA PHE A 8 -2.52 2.28 11.79
C PHE A 8 -3.13 3.00 10.58
N ILE A 9 -3.79 2.28 9.66
CA ILE A 9 -4.51 2.92 8.53
C ILE A 9 -5.57 3.90 9.05
N HIS A 10 -6.31 3.53 10.09
CA HIS A 10 -7.34 4.39 10.66
C HIS A 10 -6.74 5.63 11.32
N GLU A 11 -5.73 5.47 12.18
CA GLU A 11 -4.99 6.59 12.80
C GLU A 11 -4.42 7.52 11.74
N TYR A 12 -3.83 6.95 10.70
CA TYR A 12 -3.32 7.71 9.56
C TYR A 12 -4.42 8.53 8.86
N LEU A 13 -5.61 7.97 8.67
CA LEU A 13 -6.75 8.70 8.10
C LEU A 13 -7.22 9.83 9.04
N VAL A 14 -7.23 9.60 10.35
CA VAL A 14 -7.56 10.63 11.35
C VAL A 14 -6.59 11.80 11.23
N GLU A 15 -5.28 11.53 11.23
CA GLU A 15 -4.24 12.56 11.08
C GLU A 15 -4.35 13.29 9.74
N TYR A 16 -4.52 12.55 8.64
CA TYR A 16 -4.55 13.13 7.29
C TYR A 16 -5.73 14.09 7.10
N PHE A 17 -6.88 13.81 7.72
CA PHE A 17 -8.10 14.60 7.61
C PHE A 17 -8.33 15.59 8.75
N ALA A 18 -7.44 15.67 9.75
CA ALA A 18 -7.64 16.50 10.95
C ALA A 18 -7.92 17.98 10.63
N ASP A 19 -7.17 18.55 9.68
CA ASP A 19 -7.29 19.96 9.26
C ASP A 19 -8.11 20.14 7.97
N LYS A 20 -9.00 19.20 7.65
CA LYS A 20 -9.85 19.23 6.45
C LYS A 20 -11.31 19.48 6.84
N GLU A 21 -12.13 19.85 5.86
CA GLU A 21 -13.58 20.11 6.08
C GLU A 21 -14.32 18.91 6.69
N ASP A 22 -13.90 17.68 6.34
CA ASP A 22 -14.55 16.44 6.79
C ASP A 22 -13.59 15.53 7.60
N PRO A 23 -13.28 15.87 8.86
CA PRO A 23 -12.39 15.07 9.71
C PRO A 23 -12.99 13.69 10.03
N VAL A 24 -12.15 12.74 10.41
CA VAL A 24 -12.60 11.45 10.98
C VAL A 24 -12.94 11.67 12.45
N SER A 25 -14.18 12.06 12.74
CA SER A 25 -14.65 12.35 14.11
C SER A 25 -16.04 11.74 14.40
N PRO A 26 -16.24 11.04 15.53
CA PRO A 26 -15.22 10.70 16.52
C PRO A 26 -14.20 9.68 15.97
N PRO A 27 -12.90 9.81 16.30
CA PRO A 27 -11.88 8.85 15.90
C PRO A 27 -11.93 7.59 16.80
N GLY A 28 -11.08 6.61 16.48
CA GLY A 28 -10.89 5.41 17.29
C GLY A 28 -11.77 4.22 16.93
N ILE A 29 -11.42 3.10 17.53
CA ILE A 29 -12.07 1.80 17.38
C ILE A 29 -13.34 1.79 18.23
N LYS A 30 -14.46 1.45 17.61
CA LYS A 30 -15.76 1.31 18.28
C LYS A 30 -15.89 -0.06 18.93
N ASN A 31 -15.41 -1.11 18.27
CA ASN A 31 -15.46 -2.47 18.77
C ASN A 31 -14.27 -3.30 18.24
N GLU A 32 -13.40 -3.73 19.15
CA GLU A 32 -12.20 -4.51 18.86
C GLU A 32 -12.52 -5.91 18.32
N GLU A 33 -13.57 -6.57 18.82
CA GLU A 33 -13.97 -7.91 18.37
C GLU A 33 -14.50 -7.89 16.93
N LEU A 34 -15.27 -6.85 16.59
CA LEU A 34 -15.76 -6.65 15.22
C LEU A 34 -14.63 -6.32 14.26
N LEU A 35 -13.61 -5.57 14.71
CA LEU A 35 -12.40 -5.31 13.95
C LEU A 35 -11.59 -6.59 13.72
N ASP A 36 -11.35 -7.37 14.78
CA ASP A 36 -10.61 -8.64 14.70
C ASP A 36 -11.32 -9.63 13.76
N SER A 37 -12.64 -9.78 13.92
CA SER A 37 -13.48 -10.57 13.03
C SER A 37 -13.36 -10.10 11.58
N ALA A 38 -13.38 -8.78 11.35
CA ALA A 38 -13.27 -8.23 10.00
C ALA A 38 -11.92 -8.53 9.35
N VAL A 39 -10.82 -8.35 10.08
CA VAL A 39 -9.44 -8.54 9.61
C VAL A 39 -9.13 -10.02 9.38
N ASN A 40 -9.68 -10.91 10.20
CA ASN A 40 -9.42 -12.35 10.11
C ASN A 40 -10.30 -13.06 9.08
N ARG A 41 -11.43 -12.44 8.67
CA ARG A 41 -12.34 -12.99 7.66
C ARG A 41 -11.66 -13.51 6.39
N PRO A 42 -10.72 -12.79 5.73
CA PRO A 42 -10.05 -13.25 4.52
C PRO A 42 -9.23 -14.54 4.68
N PHE A 43 -8.97 -14.97 5.91
CA PHE A 43 -8.16 -16.14 6.25
C PHE A 43 -8.98 -17.28 6.89
N MET A 44 -10.31 -17.12 6.96
CA MET A 44 -11.19 -18.16 7.48
C MET A 44 -11.18 -19.41 6.59
N SER A 45 -11.42 -20.56 7.22
CA SER A 45 -11.55 -21.85 6.53
C SER A 45 -12.92 -22.47 6.80
N VAL A 46 -13.49 -23.13 5.79
CA VAL A 46 -14.74 -23.89 5.88
C VAL A 46 -14.47 -25.32 5.42
N GLY A 47 -14.80 -26.31 6.27
CA GLY A 47 -14.52 -27.72 5.97
C GLY A 47 -13.03 -28.01 5.73
N GLY A 48 -12.14 -27.29 6.43
CA GLY A 48 -10.69 -27.43 6.27
C GLY A 48 -10.10 -26.81 5.01
N LYS A 49 -10.90 -26.08 4.21
CA LYS A 49 -10.46 -25.39 2.99
C LYS A 49 -10.58 -23.89 3.14
N ASP A 50 -9.68 -23.15 2.48
CA ASP A 50 -9.72 -21.68 2.44
C ASP A 50 -11.07 -21.20 1.91
N ALA A 51 -11.80 -20.41 2.72
CA ALA A 51 -13.13 -19.93 2.38
C ALA A 51 -13.09 -18.86 1.27
N TYR A 52 -11.94 -18.19 1.10
CA TYR A 52 -11.76 -17.07 0.18
C TYR A 52 -10.54 -17.32 -0.71
N VAL A 53 -10.65 -18.29 -1.61
CA VAL A 53 -9.52 -18.69 -2.47
C VAL A 53 -9.08 -17.54 -3.39
N GLY A 54 -7.82 -17.14 -3.28
CA GLY A 54 -7.19 -16.15 -4.16
C GLY A 54 -7.35 -14.70 -3.69
N VAL A 55 -6.44 -13.83 -4.16
CA VAL A 55 -6.30 -12.46 -3.65
C VAL A 55 -7.58 -11.63 -3.75
N TYR A 56 -8.35 -11.76 -4.83
CA TYR A 56 -9.54 -10.95 -5.06
C TYR A 56 -10.67 -11.33 -4.10
N ASN A 57 -10.86 -12.62 -3.84
CA ASN A 57 -11.85 -13.09 -2.86
C ASN A 57 -11.45 -12.68 -1.43
N LYS A 58 -10.16 -12.74 -1.09
CA LYS A 58 -9.65 -12.25 0.20
C LYS A 58 -9.82 -10.74 0.35
N SER A 59 -9.51 -9.98 -0.69
CA SER A 59 -9.68 -8.54 -0.72
C SER A 59 -11.15 -8.14 -0.61
N ALA A 60 -12.05 -8.87 -1.28
CA ALA A 60 -13.48 -8.67 -1.19
C ALA A 60 -14.02 -8.97 0.22
N ALA A 61 -13.56 -10.07 0.83
CA ALA A 61 -13.92 -10.44 2.20
C ALA A 61 -13.53 -9.34 3.20
N LEU A 62 -12.31 -8.80 3.06
CA LEU A 62 -11.76 -7.72 3.88
C LEU A 62 -12.55 -6.43 3.68
N PHE A 63 -12.74 -6.00 2.44
CA PHE A 63 -13.48 -4.78 2.11
C PHE A 63 -14.89 -4.82 2.69
N HIS A 64 -15.60 -5.92 2.43
CA HIS A 64 -16.97 -6.11 2.88
C HIS A 64 -17.08 -6.19 4.40
N SER A 65 -16.12 -6.81 5.09
CA SER A 65 -16.19 -6.91 6.54
C SER A 65 -15.88 -5.57 7.21
N VAL A 66 -14.82 -4.87 6.80
CA VAL A 66 -14.44 -3.60 7.40
C VAL A 66 -15.52 -2.54 7.20
N ILE A 67 -16.15 -2.48 6.01
CA ILE A 67 -17.16 -1.47 5.71
C ILE A 67 -18.48 -1.70 6.47
N ASN A 68 -18.89 -2.97 6.65
CA ASN A 68 -20.20 -3.31 7.20
C ASN A 68 -20.19 -3.69 8.68
N ASN A 69 -19.04 -4.06 9.25
CA ASN A 69 -18.93 -4.36 10.69
C ASN A 69 -18.88 -3.08 11.55
N HIS A 70 -18.73 -1.90 10.94
CA HIS A 70 -18.64 -0.61 11.65
C HIS A 70 -17.61 -0.64 12.80
N CYS A 71 -16.42 -1.16 12.51
CA CYS A 71 -15.34 -1.39 13.48
C CYS A 71 -14.87 -0.10 14.17
N PHE A 72 -14.98 1.04 13.48
CA PHE A 72 -14.56 2.36 13.96
C PHE A 72 -15.76 3.26 14.25
N HIS A 73 -15.54 4.27 15.11
CA HIS A 73 -16.56 5.27 15.40
C HIS A 73 -16.94 6.09 14.15
N ASN A 74 -15.94 6.48 13.37
CA ASN A 74 -16.11 7.09 12.05
C ASN A 74 -14.99 6.64 11.11
N GLY A 75 -15.12 6.87 9.81
CA GLY A 75 -14.10 6.57 8.81
C GLY A 75 -14.14 5.15 8.25
N ASN A 76 -15.17 4.34 8.58
CA ASN A 76 -15.26 2.94 8.14
C ASN A 76 -15.15 2.77 6.62
N LYS A 77 -15.82 3.60 5.81
CA LYS A 77 -15.76 3.55 4.34
C LYS A 77 -14.35 3.84 3.82
N ARG A 78 -13.72 4.91 4.33
CA ARG A 78 -12.33 5.30 4.00
C ARG A 78 -11.33 4.20 4.40
N ALA A 79 -11.48 3.66 5.62
CA ALA A 79 -10.64 2.59 6.14
C ALA A 79 -10.81 1.28 5.33
N ALA A 80 -12.03 0.91 4.96
CA ALA A 80 -12.30 -0.27 4.13
C ALA A 80 -11.65 -0.16 2.75
N LEU A 81 -11.82 0.99 2.07
CA LEU A 81 -11.23 1.20 0.75
C LEU A 81 -9.69 1.22 0.84
N LEU A 82 -9.11 1.98 1.77
CA LEU A 82 -7.66 2.10 1.88
C LEU A 82 -6.99 0.78 2.30
N SER A 83 -7.55 0.06 3.28
CA SER A 83 -7.05 -1.26 3.69
C SER A 83 -7.11 -2.27 2.56
N THR A 84 -8.15 -2.25 1.73
CA THR A 84 -8.28 -3.13 0.56
C THR A 84 -7.21 -2.80 -0.49
N ILE A 85 -6.99 -1.51 -0.80
CA ILE A 85 -5.94 -1.08 -1.74
C ILE A 85 -4.55 -1.53 -1.25
N VAL A 86 -4.28 -1.35 0.05
CA VAL A 86 -3.00 -1.76 0.66
C VAL A 86 -2.84 -3.27 0.62
N PHE A 87 -3.86 -4.02 1.02
CA PHE A 87 -3.86 -5.48 1.01
C PHE A 87 -3.62 -6.05 -0.40
N MET A 88 -4.33 -5.53 -1.42
CA MET A 88 -4.09 -5.92 -2.80
C MET A 88 -2.65 -5.62 -3.22
N SER A 89 -2.15 -4.43 -2.88
CA SER A 89 -0.80 -3.99 -3.21
C SER A 89 0.27 -4.91 -2.62
N ASP A 90 0.12 -5.32 -1.36
CA ASP A 90 1.02 -6.27 -0.69
C ASP A 90 1.00 -7.65 -1.33
N ASN A 91 -0.14 -8.03 -1.91
CA ASN A 91 -0.28 -9.27 -2.68
C ASN A 91 0.07 -9.10 -4.17
N GLY A 92 0.63 -7.95 -4.58
CA GLY A 92 1.09 -7.72 -5.94
C GLY A 92 -0.03 -7.39 -6.94
N HIS A 93 -1.15 -6.86 -6.48
CA HIS A 93 -2.28 -6.40 -7.31
C HIS A 93 -2.58 -4.93 -7.05
N TRP A 94 -2.85 -4.18 -8.11
CA TRP A 94 -2.94 -2.73 -8.02
C TRP A 94 -4.23 -2.24 -8.64
N LEU A 95 -5.05 -1.56 -7.84
CA LEU A 95 -6.33 -0.98 -8.24
C LEU A 95 -6.12 0.35 -8.97
N THR A 96 -5.76 0.29 -10.26
CA THR A 96 -5.38 1.48 -11.05
C THR A 96 -6.38 1.88 -12.12
N VAL A 97 -7.29 0.99 -12.51
CA VAL A 97 -8.25 1.26 -13.59
C VAL A 97 -9.34 2.27 -13.21
N PRO A 98 -9.97 2.20 -12.02
CA PRO A 98 -11.17 2.98 -11.78
C PRO A 98 -10.83 4.44 -11.49
N THR A 99 -11.74 5.33 -11.88
CA THR A 99 -11.74 6.74 -11.47
C THR A 99 -12.13 6.87 -10.01
N ASP A 100 -11.85 8.02 -9.41
CA ASP A 100 -12.23 8.32 -8.03
C ASP A 100 -13.76 8.28 -7.85
N ASP A 101 -14.53 8.74 -8.82
CA ASP A 101 -16.00 8.68 -8.80
C ASP A 101 -16.52 7.24 -8.86
N GLU A 102 -15.91 6.39 -9.69
CA GLU A 102 -16.27 4.96 -9.76
C GLU A 102 -15.97 4.23 -8.45
N MET A 103 -14.84 4.53 -7.79
CA MET A 103 -14.56 3.98 -6.46
C MET A 103 -15.50 4.52 -5.39
N PHE A 104 -15.86 5.81 -5.46
CA PHE A 104 -16.82 6.42 -4.56
C PHE A 104 -18.17 5.70 -4.65
N GLU A 105 -18.74 5.61 -5.85
CA GLU A 105 -20.04 4.96 -6.06
C GLU A 105 -20.00 3.49 -5.68
N PHE A 106 -18.92 2.79 -6.02
CA PHE A 106 -18.76 1.39 -5.64
C PHE A 106 -18.73 1.21 -4.11
N THR A 107 -17.99 2.06 -3.40
CA THR A 107 -17.86 2.00 -1.94
C THR A 107 -19.15 2.44 -1.23
N ARG A 108 -19.85 3.46 -1.76
CA ARG A 108 -21.17 3.88 -1.29
C ARG A 108 -22.17 2.72 -1.38
N LYS A 109 -22.27 2.08 -2.56
CA LYS A 109 -23.16 0.93 -2.77
C LYS A 109 -22.82 -0.24 -1.85
N ALA A 110 -21.54 -0.52 -1.64
CA ALA A 110 -21.10 -1.58 -0.73
C ALA A 110 -21.55 -1.33 0.72
N ALA A 111 -21.45 -0.08 1.20
CA ALA A 111 -21.87 0.30 2.55
C ALA A 111 -23.41 0.29 2.70
N ALA A 112 -24.14 0.54 1.61
CA ALA A 112 -25.60 0.57 1.60
C ALA A 112 -26.25 -0.80 1.33
N HIS A 113 -25.44 -1.86 1.16
CA HIS A 113 -25.89 -3.18 0.69
C HIS A 113 -26.63 -3.14 -0.67
N GLU A 114 -26.18 -2.27 -1.57
CA GLU A 114 -26.74 -2.06 -2.91
C GLU A 114 -25.91 -2.74 -4.01
N LEU A 115 -24.99 -3.65 -3.65
CA LEU A 115 -24.16 -4.36 -4.63
C LEU A 115 -24.84 -5.63 -5.15
N GLY A 116 -25.21 -5.62 -6.43
CA GLY A 116 -25.86 -6.77 -7.06
C GLY A 116 -27.33 -6.90 -6.66
N CYS A 117 -27.94 -8.05 -6.98
CA CYS A 117 -29.37 -8.30 -6.74
C CYS A 117 -29.68 -8.92 -5.38
N GLU A 118 -28.71 -9.59 -4.75
CA GLU A 118 -28.89 -10.33 -3.50
C GLU A 118 -27.65 -10.17 -2.60
N ARG A 119 -27.86 -10.17 -1.28
CA ARG A 119 -26.83 -9.87 -0.28
C ARG A 119 -25.71 -10.93 -0.23
N ASP A 120 -26.03 -12.19 -0.50
CA ASP A 120 -25.07 -13.28 -0.57
C ASP A 120 -24.12 -13.18 -1.78
N LYS A 121 -24.53 -12.46 -2.82
CA LYS A 121 -23.74 -12.23 -4.04
C LYS A 121 -22.78 -11.04 -3.94
N GLU A 122 -22.91 -10.18 -2.94
CA GLU A 122 -22.10 -8.97 -2.78
C GLU A 122 -20.59 -9.26 -2.82
N LEU A 123 -20.16 -10.31 -2.11
CA LEU A 123 -18.75 -10.73 -2.09
C LEU A 123 -18.22 -11.05 -3.49
N LYS A 124 -19.02 -11.77 -4.30
CA LYS A 124 -18.65 -12.11 -5.67
C LYS A 124 -18.57 -10.86 -6.53
N VAL A 125 -19.55 -9.96 -6.42
CA VAL A 125 -19.56 -8.68 -7.14
C VAL A 125 -18.31 -7.86 -6.81
N ILE A 126 -17.92 -7.80 -5.54
CA ILE A 126 -16.71 -7.10 -5.11
C ILE A 126 -15.46 -7.77 -5.68
N ALA A 127 -15.33 -9.09 -5.58
CA ALA A 127 -14.17 -9.80 -6.12
C ALA A 127 -14.02 -9.58 -7.63
N ASP A 128 -15.11 -9.70 -8.39
CA ASP A 128 -15.14 -9.51 -9.84
C ASP A 128 -14.82 -8.06 -10.23
N TRP A 129 -15.30 -7.09 -9.43
CA TRP A 129 -14.98 -5.67 -9.64
C TRP A 129 -13.49 -5.40 -9.39
N LEU A 130 -12.92 -5.88 -8.27
CA LEU A 130 -11.50 -5.73 -7.96
C LEU A 130 -10.60 -6.41 -9.01
N GLN A 131 -11.01 -7.57 -9.53
CA GLN A 131 -10.28 -8.26 -10.58
C GLN A 131 -10.25 -7.46 -11.88
N ARG A 132 -11.40 -6.95 -12.35
CA ARG A 132 -11.50 -6.15 -13.58
C ARG A 132 -10.77 -4.82 -13.49
N ASN A 133 -10.72 -4.24 -12.29
CA ASN A 133 -10.19 -2.91 -12.05
C ASN A 133 -8.73 -2.90 -11.59
N SER A 134 -8.09 -4.06 -11.53
CA SER A 134 -6.71 -4.17 -11.08
C SER A 134 -5.79 -4.80 -12.12
N ARG A 135 -4.50 -4.52 -11.94
CA ARG A 135 -3.42 -5.14 -12.70
C ARG A 135 -2.43 -5.82 -11.78
N ARG A 136 -1.81 -6.88 -12.26
CA ARG A 136 -0.69 -7.52 -11.56
C ARG A 136 0.52 -6.58 -11.53
N ARG A 137 1.25 -6.57 -10.42
CA ARG A 137 2.51 -5.85 -10.25
C ARG A 137 3.52 -6.39 -11.26
N LYS A 138 4.08 -5.53 -12.11
CA LYS A 138 5.23 -5.87 -12.96
C LYS A 138 6.49 -5.75 -12.12
N ASN A 139 7.20 -6.86 -11.92
CA ASN A 139 8.54 -6.86 -11.32
C ASN A 139 9.57 -6.62 -12.43
N GLY A 140 10.39 -5.59 -12.29
CA GLY A 140 11.48 -5.31 -13.21
C GLY A 140 12.45 -4.31 -12.61
N GLU A 141 13.73 -4.67 -12.54
CA GLU A 141 14.78 -3.69 -12.31
C GLU A 141 14.84 -2.75 -13.52
N ARG A 142 15.06 -1.46 -13.27
CA ARG A 142 15.26 -0.46 -14.31
C ARG A 142 16.58 0.27 -14.09
N PRO A 143 17.22 0.78 -15.16
CA PRO A 143 18.35 1.65 -15.01
C PRO A 143 18.00 2.87 -14.16
N LEU A 144 18.96 3.37 -13.37
CA LEU A 144 18.79 4.56 -12.55
C LEU A 144 19.92 5.56 -12.82
N LYS A 145 19.56 6.85 -12.89
CA LYS A 145 20.53 7.93 -12.81
C LYS A 145 21.10 8.03 -11.39
N PHE A 146 22.30 8.57 -11.25
CA PHE A 146 22.92 8.76 -9.93
C PHE A 146 22.08 9.56 -8.96
N GLN A 147 21.49 10.69 -9.39
CA GLN A 147 20.65 11.50 -8.52
C GLN A 147 19.43 10.71 -8.02
N GLN A 148 18.78 9.96 -8.90
CA GLN A 148 17.62 9.12 -8.52
C GLN A 148 18.01 8.03 -7.52
N LEU A 149 19.17 7.38 -7.73
CA LEU A 149 19.67 6.39 -6.79
C LEU A 149 20.02 7.02 -5.43
N LYS A 150 20.63 8.20 -5.43
CA LYS A 150 20.93 8.96 -4.21
C LYS A 150 19.67 9.29 -3.43
N ASP A 151 18.65 9.82 -4.10
CA ASP A 151 17.37 10.20 -3.46
C ASP A 151 16.66 8.98 -2.87
N ILE A 152 16.65 7.86 -3.61
CA ILE A 152 16.11 6.58 -3.13
C ILE A 152 16.84 6.11 -1.87
N LEU A 153 18.18 6.09 -1.90
CA LEU A 153 18.99 5.61 -0.78
C LEU A 153 18.81 6.51 0.46
N ALA A 154 18.73 7.83 0.26
CA ALA A 154 18.42 8.78 1.33
C ALA A 154 17.05 8.49 1.96
N GLY A 155 16.02 8.16 1.17
CA GLY A 155 14.71 7.74 1.68
C GLY A 155 14.78 6.50 2.58
N TYR A 156 15.75 5.60 2.37
CA TYR A 156 15.98 4.43 3.23
C TYR A 156 16.93 4.73 4.41
N GLY A 157 17.25 6.00 4.66
CA GLY A 157 18.15 6.44 5.72
C GLY A 157 19.62 6.07 5.46
N PHE A 158 20.02 5.97 4.19
CA PHE A 158 21.43 5.85 3.82
C PHE A 158 22.01 7.20 3.44
N GLU A 159 23.26 7.43 3.81
CA GLU A 159 24.00 8.65 3.51
C GLU A 159 25.16 8.34 2.56
N LEU A 160 25.36 9.18 1.54
CA LEU A 160 26.51 9.06 0.65
C LEU A 160 27.64 9.95 1.15
N GLY A 161 28.85 9.39 1.31
CA GLY A 161 30.05 10.15 1.65
C GLY A 161 30.70 10.81 0.43
N GLU A 162 31.90 11.36 0.64
CA GLU A 162 32.68 11.97 -0.43
C GLU A 162 33.23 10.90 -1.40
N CYS A 163 33.41 11.29 -2.67
CA CYS A 163 33.95 10.39 -3.68
C CYS A 163 35.43 10.13 -3.38
N ASP A 164 35.78 8.87 -3.17
CA ASP A 164 37.14 8.39 -3.07
C ASP A 164 37.50 7.63 -4.36
N GLY A 165 38.32 8.26 -5.19
CA GLY A 165 38.70 7.78 -6.52
C GLY A 165 37.51 7.63 -7.47
N ARG A 166 36.99 6.39 -7.61
CA ARG A 166 35.82 6.06 -8.43
C ARG A 166 34.63 5.55 -7.61
N THR A 167 34.74 5.55 -6.29
CA THR A 167 33.73 4.96 -5.40
C THR A 167 33.21 5.97 -4.41
N ILE A 168 31.93 5.87 -4.10
CA ILE A 168 31.22 6.72 -3.15
C ILE A 168 30.70 5.80 -2.04
N PRO A 169 31.15 5.95 -0.79
CA PRO A 169 30.70 5.12 0.32
C PRO A 169 29.23 5.40 0.65
N VAL A 170 28.51 4.32 0.99
CA VAL A 170 27.10 4.35 1.41
C VAL A 170 27.04 3.96 2.88
N ASN A 171 26.68 4.91 3.73
CA ASN A 171 26.68 4.79 5.19
C ASN A 171 25.27 4.62 5.73
N LYS A 172 25.13 3.94 6.87
CA LYS A 172 23.88 3.92 7.65
C LYS A 172 24.21 3.74 9.12
N ASN A 173 23.69 4.65 9.95
CA ASN A 173 23.97 4.72 11.39
C ASN A 173 25.48 4.81 11.70
N GLY A 174 26.21 5.67 11.00
CA GLY A 174 27.64 5.88 11.20
C GLY A 174 28.58 4.78 10.67
N ALA A 175 28.04 3.69 10.10
CA ALA A 175 28.84 2.59 9.55
C ALA A 175 28.70 2.50 8.02
N VAL A 176 29.81 2.25 7.31
CA VAL A 176 29.83 1.98 5.87
C VAL A 176 29.16 0.63 5.60
N ARG A 177 28.14 0.61 4.74
CA ARG A 177 27.38 -0.58 4.37
C ARG A 177 27.68 -1.09 2.97
N ALA A 178 28.01 -0.20 2.05
CA ALA A 178 28.46 -0.53 0.70
C ALA A 178 29.24 0.65 0.11
N ALA A 179 29.67 0.51 -1.14
CA ALA A 179 30.14 1.62 -1.96
C ALA A 179 29.47 1.54 -3.34
N ILE A 180 29.20 2.69 -3.95
CA ILE A 180 28.69 2.81 -5.32
C ILE A 180 29.75 3.39 -6.26
N LEU A 181 29.84 2.86 -7.47
CA LEU A 181 30.78 3.30 -8.51
C LEU A 181 30.28 4.56 -9.22
N GLN A 182 31.12 5.58 -9.31
CA GLN A 182 30.86 6.74 -10.16
C GLN A 182 30.97 6.33 -11.65
N LYS A 183 29.82 6.09 -12.31
CA LYS A 183 29.76 5.64 -13.71
C LYS A 183 29.83 6.80 -14.72
N GLY A 184 30.68 6.68 -15.74
CA GLY A 184 30.90 7.70 -16.78
C GLY A 184 31.69 8.93 -16.31
N SER A 185 32.04 9.82 -17.24
CA SER A 185 32.75 11.07 -16.92
C SER A 185 31.88 11.98 -16.05
N LYS A 186 32.31 12.16 -14.79
CA LYS A 186 31.57 12.86 -13.72
C LYS A 186 30.23 12.22 -13.32
N GLY A 187 30.03 10.91 -13.47
CA GLY A 187 28.81 10.25 -12.97
C GLY A 187 27.58 10.32 -13.90
N LYS A 188 27.79 10.62 -15.19
CA LYS A 188 26.71 10.85 -16.18
C LYS A 188 26.09 9.57 -16.76
N GLU A 189 26.67 8.41 -16.50
CA GLU A 189 26.17 7.14 -17.03
C GLU A 189 25.22 6.46 -16.04
N ASP A 190 24.15 5.86 -16.56
CA ASP A 190 23.14 5.20 -15.75
C ASP A 190 23.67 3.90 -15.12
N TYR A 191 23.21 3.61 -13.91
CA TYR A 191 23.39 2.31 -13.29
C TYR A 191 22.45 1.31 -13.94
N ASP A 192 23.01 0.31 -14.61
CA ASP A 192 22.24 -0.74 -15.26
C ASP A 192 21.48 -1.63 -14.25
N LYS A 193 20.56 -2.44 -14.78
CA LYS A 193 19.69 -3.32 -13.99
C LYS A 193 20.47 -4.32 -13.11
N GLN A 194 21.56 -4.89 -13.63
CA GLN A 194 22.34 -5.90 -12.91
C GLN A 194 23.10 -5.27 -11.75
N TYR A 195 23.62 -4.06 -11.97
CA TYR A 195 24.26 -3.27 -10.93
C TYR A 195 23.29 -2.95 -9.79
N ILE A 196 22.10 -2.42 -10.12
CA ILE A 196 21.08 -2.10 -9.11
C ILE A 196 20.67 -3.34 -8.33
N GLN A 197 20.47 -4.47 -9.00
CA GLN A 197 20.13 -5.73 -8.34
C GLN A 197 21.18 -6.17 -7.31
N LYS A 198 22.48 -6.09 -7.66
CA LYS A 198 23.59 -6.45 -6.77
C LYS A 198 23.69 -5.48 -5.58
N LEU A 199 23.54 -4.18 -5.84
CA LEU A 199 23.58 -3.15 -4.81
C LEU A 199 22.44 -3.33 -3.79
N ARG A 200 21.22 -3.59 -4.28
CA ARG A 200 20.05 -3.84 -3.42
C ARG A 200 20.24 -5.04 -2.51
N LYS A 201 20.80 -6.14 -3.02
CA LYS A 201 21.14 -7.30 -2.19
C LYS A 201 22.13 -6.94 -1.08
N LYS A 202 23.21 -6.21 -1.41
CA LYS A 202 24.21 -5.77 -0.42
C LYS A 202 23.62 -4.89 0.67
N LEU A 203 22.73 -3.97 0.30
CA LEU A 203 22.09 -3.03 1.23
C LEU A 203 20.86 -3.60 1.94
N LYS A 204 20.53 -4.88 1.73
CA LYS A 204 19.31 -5.52 2.26
C LYS A 204 18.03 -4.77 1.85
N LEU A 205 18.00 -4.24 0.63
CA LEU A 205 16.87 -3.55 0.00
C LEU A 205 16.15 -4.46 -1.00
N THR A 206 15.88 -5.70 -0.57
CA THR A 206 15.19 -6.73 -1.33
C THR A 206 13.91 -7.17 -0.62
N HIS A 207 13.06 -7.91 -1.34
CA HIS A 207 11.77 -8.37 -0.83
C HIS A 207 11.89 -9.22 0.44
N GLU A 208 12.98 -9.99 0.59
CA GLU A 208 13.32 -10.76 1.80
C GLU A 208 13.41 -9.88 3.06
N TYR A 209 13.72 -8.59 2.89
CA TYR A 209 13.79 -7.59 3.95
C TYR A 209 12.65 -6.57 3.86
N GLY A 210 11.56 -6.90 3.16
CA GLY A 210 10.36 -6.05 3.04
C GLY A 210 10.44 -4.96 1.96
N VAL A 211 11.45 -4.96 1.08
CA VAL A 211 11.68 -3.90 0.08
C VAL A 211 11.59 -4.44 -1.36
N ASP A 212 10.43 -4.29 -2.00
CA ASP A 212 10.24 -4.68 -3.41
C ASP A 212 10.78 -3.63 -4.39
N SER A 213 10.77 -3.91 -5.71
CA SER A 213 11.28 -2.96 -6.72
C SER A 213 10.43 -1.68 -6.81
N PHE A 214 9.13 -1.71 -6.49
CA PHE A 214 8.33 -0.49 -6.51
C PHE A 214 8.62 0.41 -5.30
N ASN A 215 8.73 -0.16 -4.10
CA ASN A 215 9.16 0.53 -2.88
C ASN A 215 10.58 1.05 -3.04
N PHE A 216 11.48 0.25 -3.61
CA PHE A 216 12.85 0.68 -3.88
C PHE A 216 12.86 1.87 -4.83
N TYR A 217 12.10 1.85 -5.91
CA TYR A 217 12.03 2.97 -6.86
C TYR A 217 11.03 4.07 -6.48
N GLY A 218 10.43 4.02 -5.29
CA GLY A 218 9.24 4.79 -4.93
C GLY A 218 9.18 5.37 -3.52
N MET A 219 10.27 5.30 -2.74
CA MET A 219 10.40 5.76 -1.34
C MET A 219 9.51 5.04 -0.30
N VAL A 220 9.75 5.31 1.00
CA VAL A 220 10.03 4.31 2.06
C VAL A 220 9.09 4.42 3.24
N GLY A 221 8.52 3.30 3.66
CA GLY A 221 7.77 3.19 4.91
C GLY A 221 6.27 3.01 4.69
N TYR A 222 5.60 2.39 5.64
CA TYR A 222 4.15 2.12 5.54
C TYR A 222 3.35 3.43 5.44
N ARG A 223 3.73 4.46 6.19
CA ARG A 223 3.15 5.81 6.12
C ARG A 223 3.35 6.48 4.75
N ASP A 224 4.51 6.33 4.13
CA ASP A 224 4.79 6.86 2.78
C ASP A 224 3.99 6.13 1.70
N LYS A 225 3.84 4.80 1.84
CA LYS A 225 2.95 3.98 1.00
C LYS A 225 1.49 4.46 1.11
N LEU A 226 1.01 4.74 2.34
CA LEU A 226 -0.32 5.32 2.55
C LEU A 226 -0.44 6.72 1.96
N HIS A 227 0.55 7.60 2.16
CA HIS A 227 0.60 8.94 1.55
C HIS A 227 0.47 8.88 0.03
N LYS A 228 1.15 7.93 -0.60
CA LYS A 228 1.06 7.75 -2.05
C LYS A 228 -0.32 7.34 -2.51
N PHE A 229 -0.95 6.37 -1.84
CA PHE A 229 -2.32 5.99 -2.19
C PHE A 229 -3.30 7.12 -1.93
N MET A 230 -3.15 7.83 -0.82
CA MET A 230 -3.96 9.00 -0.52
C MET A 230 -3.78 10.10 -1.56
N PHE A 231 -2.55 10.40 -1.99
CA PHE A 231 -2.30 11.39 -3.04
C PHE A 231 -3.00 11.00 -4.34
N MET A 232 -2.89 9.73 -4.74
CA MET A 232 -3.53 9.23 -5.96
C MET A 232 -5.06 9.23 -5.87
N ARG A 233 -5.62 9.03 -4.69
CA ARG A 233 -7.05 8.77 -4.43
C ARG A 233 -7.68 9.79 -3.48
N ALA A 234 -7.14 11.01 -3.46
CA ALA A 234 -7.52 12.02 -2.48
C ALA A 234 -8.99 12.45 -2.66
N ASN A 235 -9.47 12.47 -3.90
CA ASN A 235 -10.83 12.93 -4.21
C ASN A 235 -11.86 11.92 -3.69
N VAL A 236 -11.70 10.63 -4.01
CA VAL A 236 -12.61 9.60 -3.50
C VAL A 236 -12.65 9.57 -1.97
N MET A 237 -11.50 9.73 -1.32
CA MET A 237 -11.44 9.71 0.14
C MET A 237 -12.14 10.93 0.77
N ARG A 238 -12.14 12.08 0.10
CA ARG A 238 -12.90 13.26 0.52
C ARG A 238 -14.40 13.06 0.33
N GLU A 239 -14.83 12.59 -0.85
CA GLU A 239 -16.25 12.36 -1.13
C GLU A 239 -16.87 11.32 -0.19
N LEU A 240 -16.13 10.25 0.16
CA LEU A 240 -16.57 9.23 1.11
C LEU A 240 -16.79 9.75 2.54
N ALA A 241 -16.32 10.94 2.87
CA ALA A 241 -16.53 11.56 4.17
C ALA A 241 -17.89 12.26 4.29
N LYS A 242 -18.53 12.61 3.15
CA LYS A 242 -19.79 13.35 3.07
C LYS A 242 -21.05 12.49 3.24
N ILE A 243 -20.89 11.17 3.33
CA ILE A 243 -21.96 10.16 3.35
C ILE A 243 -21.77 9.19 4.50
#